data_AF-A0A7W1HVK2-F1
#
_entry.id   AF-A0A7W1HVK2-F1
#
_cell.length_a   1.000
_cell.length_b   1.000
_cell.length_c   1.000
_cell.angle_alpha   90.00
_cell.angle_beta   90.00
_cell.angle_gamma   90.00
#
_symmetry.space_group_name_H-M   'P 1'
#
loop_
_entity.id
_entity.type
_entity.pdbx_description
1 polymer ?
#
loop_
_entity_poly.entity_id
_entity_poly.type
_entity_poly.pdbx_seq_one_letter_code
_entity_poly.pdbx_strand_id
1 'polypeptide(L)' 'MNRTVSVVIPVYNHGCFLGGAIESALAQTYPIAEIIVVDDGSTDNTKKVVAAFGEKVCYIKQENSGVRAA' A
#
# COMPACT_ATOMS: atom_id res chain seq x y z
N MET A 1 -9.86 20.26 15.78
CA MET A 1 -8.85 19.67 14.88
C MET A 1 -9.16 18.18 14.76
N ASN A 2 -9.82 17.74 13.70
CA ASN A 2 -9.94 16.31 13.43
C ASN A 2 -8.56 15.80 13.02
N ARG A 3 -7.98 14.87 13.79
CA ARG A 3 -6.75 14.18 13.39
C ARG A 3 -7.11 13.10 12.39
N THR A 4 -6.60 13.21 11.17
CA THR A 4 -6.66 12.15 10.15
C THR A 4 -5.38 11.34 10.17
N VAL A 5 -5.49 10.05 9.85
CA VAL A 5 -4.34 9.13 9.75
C VAL A 5 -4.26 8.63 8.32
N SER A 6 -3.08 8.73 7.72
CA SER A 6 -2.75 8.15 6.43
C SER A 6 -1.83 6.94 6.66
N VAL A 7 -2.11 5.82 5.99
CA VAL A 7 -1.29 4.59 6.09
C VAL A 7 -0.48 4.44 4.81
N VAL A 8 0.84 4.45 4.91
CA VAL A 8 1.76 4.23 3.78
C VAL A 8 2.36 2.84 3.88
N ILE A 9 2.26 2.06 2.80
CA ILE A 9 2.74 0.66 2.71
C ILE A 9 3.76 0.58 1.57
N PRO A 10 5.07 0.71 1.85
CA PRO A 10 6.10 0.46 0.85
C PRO A 10 6.19 -1.04 0.55
N VAL A 11 6.35 -1.40 -0.72
CA VAL A 11 6.40 -2.79 -1.16
C VAL A 11 7.37 -2.98 -2.33
N TYR A 12 8.13 -4.07 -2.30
CA TYR A 12 8.94 -4.54 -3.42
C TYR A 12 8.98 -6.07 -3.40
N ASN A 13 8.35 -6.73 -4.38
CA ASN A 13 8.29 -8.19 -4.49
C ASN A 13 7.72 -8.91 -3.25
N HIS A 14 6.74 -8.32 -2.57
CA HIS A 14 6.07 -8.89 -1.40
C HIS A 14 4.54 -8.97 -1.57
N GLY A 15 4.08 -9.23 -2.80
CA GLY A 15 2.65 -9.28 -3.11
C GLY A 15 1.88 -10.31 -2.27
N CYS A 16 2.52 -11.40 -1.85
CA CYS A 16 1.90 -12.42 -1.00
C CYS A 16 1.51 -11.92 0.41
N PHE A 17 2.16 -10.87 0.93
CA PHE A 17 1.84 -10.29 2.25
C PHE A 17 1.01 -9.02 2.15
N LEU A 18 1.09 -8.33 1.02
CA LEU A 18 0.49 -7.01 0.82
C LEU A 18 -1.03 -7.01 1.05
N GLY A 19 -1.74 -8.06 0.64
CA GLY A 19 -3.18 -8.18 0.85
C GLY A 19 -3.56 -8.11 2.33
N GLY A 20 -2.89 -8.91 3.17
CA GLY A 20 -3.13 -8.91 4.61
C GLY A 20 -2.75 -7.58 5.29
N ALA A 21 -1.72 -6.90 4.80
CA ALA A 21 -1.36 -5.57 5.30
C ALA A 21 -2.44 -4.52 5.00
N ILE A 22 -2.99 -4.52 3.78
CA ILE A 22 -4.09 -3.63 3.39
C ILE A 22 -5.36 -3.96 4.19
N GLU A 23 -5.72 -5.23 4.32
CA GLU A 23 -6.87 -5.66 5.12
C GLU A 23 -6.75 -5.24 6.59
N SER A 24 -5.56 -5.38 7.17
CA SER A 24 -5.27 -4.93 8.54
C SER A 24 -5.46 -3.41 8.70
N ALA A 25 -5.00 -2.62 7.73
CA ALA A 25 -5.20 -1.17 7.73
C ALA A 25 -6.69 -0.78 7.56
N LEU A 26 -7.42 -1.46 6.67
CA LEU A 26 -8.87 -1.24 6.48
C LEU A 26 -9.70 -1.64 7.72
N ALA A 27 -9.21 -2.57 8.54
CA ALA A 27 -9.89 -3.05 9.73
C ALA A 27 -9.60 -2.23 11.00
N GLN A 28 -8.86 -1.12 10.90
CA GLN A 28 -8.54 -0.27 12.06
C GLN A 28 -9.80 0.32 12.71
N THR A 29 -9.83 0.33 14.05
CA THR A 29 -10.94 0.90 14.83
C THR A 29 -10.95 2.43 14.82
N TYR A 30 -9.79 3.04 14.54
CA TYR A 30 -9.68 4.47 14.29
C TYR A 30 -9.86 4.75 12.79
N PRO A 31 -10.68 5.75 12.40
CA PRO A 31 -10.88 6.10 10.99
C PRO A 31 -9.57 6.50 10.30
N ILE A 32 -9.21 5.74 9.27
CA ILE A 32 -8.13 6.08 8.34
C ILE A 32 -8.69 6.98 7.22
N ALA A 33 -7.91 7.98 6.81
CA ALA A 33 -8.29 8.87 5.73
C ALA A 33 -7.92 8.28 4.36
N GLU A 34 -6.77 7.62 4.27
CA GLU A 34 -6.25 7.05 3.03
C GLU A 34 -5.25 5.91 3.30
N ILE A 35 -5.15 5.00 2.34
CA ILE A 35 -4.10 3.99 2.26
C ILE A 35 -3.34 4.23 0.96
N ILE A 36 -2.02 4.36 1.05
CA ILE A 36 -1.12 4.56 -0.08
C ILE A 36 -0.14 3.39 -0.13
N VAL A 37 -0.15 2.66 -1.24
CA VAL A 37 0.85 1.62 -1.52
C VAL A 37 1.90 2.18 -2.46
N VAL A 38 3.16 2.16 -2.03
CA VAL A 38 4.31 2.61 -2.83
C VAL A 38 5.10 1.38 -3.28
N ASP A 39 4.99 1.04 -4.56
CA ASP A 39 5.67 -0.08 -5.18
C ASP A 39 7.00 0.35 -5.83
N ASP A 40 8.13 -0.09 -5.26
CA ASP A 40 9.49 0.22 -5.71
C ASP A 40 9.93 -0.70 -6.86
N GLY A 41 9.08 -0.86 -7.86
CA GLY A 41 9.40 -1.58 -9.09
C GLY A 41 9.23 -3.10 -9.02
N SER A 42 8.24 -3.60 -8.27
CA SER A 42 7.97 -5.03 -8.17
C SER A 42 7.71 -5.68 -9.54
N THR A 43 8.21 -6.91 -9.67
CA THR A 43 8.04 -7.80 -10.82
C THR A 43 7.15 -9.01 -10.50
N ASP A 44 6.72 -9.16 -9.25
CA ASP A 44 5.80 -10.20 -8.80
C ASP A 44 4.31 -9.81 -8.98
N ASN A 45 3.41 -10.46 -8.25
CA ASN A 45 1.97 -10.21 -8.32
C ASN A 45 1.50 -8.97 -7.53
N THR A 46 2.40 -8.13 -6.99
CA THR A 46 2.08 -6.92 -6.19
C THR A 46 1.00 -6.06 -6.82
N LYS A 47 1.15 -5.67 -8.10
CA LYS A 47 0.16 -4.84 -8.81
C LYS A 47 -1.22 -5.50 -8.88
N LYS A 48 -1.27 -6.83 -9.06
CA LYS A 48 -2.53 -7.59 -9.10
C LYS A 48 -3.21 -7.60 -7.74
N VAL A 49 -2.44 -7.71 -6.66
CA VAL A 49 -2.95 -7.67 -5.28
C VAL A 49 -3.56 -6.31 -4.97
N VAL A 50 -2.86 -5.21 -5.28
CA VAL A 50 -3.41 -3.86 -5.05
C VAL A 50 -4.68 -3.62 -5.87
N ALA A 51 -4.72 -4.06 -7.13
CA ALA A 51 -5.88 -3.89 -7.99
C ALA A 51 -7.17 -4.54 -7.43
N ALA A 52 -7.05 -5.58 -6.60
CA ALA A 52 -8.20 -6.23 -5.96
C ALA A 52 -8.91 -5.33 -4.92
N PHE A 53 -8.24 -4.30 -4.41
CA PHE A 53 -8.81 -3.36 -3.43
C PHE A 53 -9.49 -2.13 -4.07
N GLY A 54 -9.35 -1.95 -5.39
CA GLY A 54 -9.98 -0.88 -6.15
C GLY A 54 -9.63 0.52 -5.61
N GLU A 55 -10.63 1.40 -5.52
CA GLU A 55 -10.45 2.80 -5.09
C GLU A 55 -10.13 2.98 -3.60
N LYS A 56 -10.15 1.90 -2.81
CA LYS A 56 -9.80 1.96 -1.37
C LYS A 56 -8.31 2.21 -1.14
N VAL A 57 -7.48 2.01 -2.16
CA VAL A 57 -6.02 2.11 -2.07
C VAL A 57 -5.50 2.98 -3.20
N CYS A 58 -4.73 4.01 -2.84
CA CYS A 58 -3.93 4.76 -3.79
C CYS A 58 -2.65 3.97 -4.10
N TYR A 59 -2.41 3.66 -5.37
CA TYR A 59 -1.24 2.89 -5.80
C TYR A 59 -0.26 3.76 -6.56
N ILE A 60 0.96 3.88 -6.05
CA ILE A 60 2.05 4.61 -6.68
C ILE A 60 3.13 3.59 -7.02
N LYS A 61 3.49 3.48 -8.30
CA LYS A 61 4.63 2.66 -8.74
C LYS A 61 5.76 3.56 -9.21
N GLN A 62 6.96 3.31 -8.72
CA GLN A 62 8.18 3.96 -9.19
C GLN A 62 9.15 2.93 -9.78
N GLU A 63 10.08 3.41 -10.61
CA GLU A 63 11.18 2.60 -11.10
C GLU A 63 12.17 2.40 -9.95
N ASN A 64 12.63 1.15 -9.72
CA ASN A 64 13.37 0.77 -8.52
C ASN A 64 14.55 1.72 -8.28
N SER A 65 14.49 2.47 -7.18
CA SER A 65 15.50 3.47 -6.81
C SER A 65 16.25 3.08 -5.53
N GLY A 66 16.11 1.83 -5.08
CA GLY A 66 16.75 1.28 -3.89
C GLY A 66 16.06 1.67 -2.57
N VAL A 67 16.44 0.96 -1.49
CA VAL A 67 15.80 0.87 -0.16
C VAL A 67 15.61 2.20 0.60
N ARG A 68 15.99 3.35 0.05
CA ARG A 68 15.88 4.67 0.69
C ARG A 68 14.94 5.66 -0.03
N ALA A 69 14.17 5.19 -1.01
CA ALA A 69 13.32 6.04 -1.85
C ALA A 69 11.81 5.82 -1.64
N ALA A 70 11.37 5.06 -0.64
CA ALA A 70 9.97 4.72 -0.41
C ALA A 70 9.56 4.89 1.06
#